data_AF-A0A954A510-F1
#
_entry.id   AF-A0A954A510-F1
#
_cell.length_a   1.000
_cell.length_b   1.000
_cell.length_c   1.000
_cell.angle_alpha   90.00
_cell.angle_beta   90.00
_cell.angle_gamma   90.00
#
_symmetry.space_group_name_H-M   'P 1'
#
loop_
_entity.id
_entity.type
_entity.pdbx_description
1 polymer ?
#
loop_
_entity_poly.entity_id
_entity_poly.type
_entity_poly.pdbx_seq_one_letter_code
_entity_poly.pdbx_strand_id
1 'polypeptide(L)'
;DIRAGRQPAAEIRYVRSTDGGRTFTAVRPVPGLGEELRARGWRWNIAGPGHAIQLRHGPHAGRLVCAGNHSAPGGAGNAFLGAHALLSDDGGRSWRLGAVDAAPAGGRRGGVFPNESAVVERTDGSLLFHTRDQGGPAPATRGHASSNDGGATFTGGFAPLDAIVGPVCQGALLGATDAAGDAIVLASLPEDPRQRTRLRIRVSRDGGSNWSLGPLLHRGKAAYSDLVSLAPGRFLALVEVDGYRAIRAIAFSVAAAAGGPAH
;
A
#
# COMPACT_ATOMS: atom_id res chain seq x y z
N ASP A 1 -17.23 -12.90 -12.73
CA ASP A 1 -16.13 -13.10 -11.79
C ASP A 1 -14.87 -12.49 -12.38
N ILE A 2 -14.52 -11.30 -11.89
CA ILE A 2 -13.37 -10.51 -12.33
C ILE A 2 -12.05 -11.28 -12.06
N ARG A 3 -12.00 -12.10 -10.99
CA ARG A 3 -10.82 -12.90 -10.65
C ARG A 3 -10.60 -14.07 -11.60
N ALA A 4 -11.67 -14.55 -12.23
CA ALA A 4 -11.61 -15.64 -13.20
C ALA A 4 -11.28 -15.17 -14.64
N GLY A 5 -11.03 -13.87 -14.88
CA GLY A 5 -10.69 -13.35 -16.20
C GLY A 5 -11.80 -13.47 -17.25
N ARG A 6 -13.06 -13.57 -16.83
CA ARG A 6 -14.23 -13.62 -17.72
C ARG A 6 -14.68 -12.25 -18.23
N GLN A 7 -13.86 -11.22 -18.02
CA GLN A 7 -14.02 -9.87 -18.56
C GLN A 7 -12.65 -9.40 -19.09
N PRO A 8 -12.60 -8.47 -20.07
CA PRO A 8 -11.34 -7.88 -20.49
C PRO A 8 -10.56 -7.38 -19.28
N ALA A 9 -9.22 -7.47 -19.33
CA ALA A 9 -8.35 -6.92 -18.30
C ALA A 9 -8.86 -5.54 -17.91
N ALA A 10 -9.25 -5.36 -16.65
CA ALA A 10 -9.89 -4.13 -16.22
C ALA A 10 -8.97 -2.95 -16.57
N GLU A 11 -9.48 -2.05 -17.41
CA GLU A 11 -8.82 -0.79 -17.70
C GLU A 11 -8.87 0.06 -16.43
N ILE A 12 -7.71 0.52 -15.96
CA ILE A 12 -7.68 1.49 -14.85
C ILE A 12 -8.23 2.80 -15.39
N ARG A 13 -9.21 3.34 -14.66
CA ARG A 13 -9.85 4.62 -14.97
C ARG A 13 -9.57 5.63 -13.88
N TYR A 14 -9.63 6.91 -14.25
CA TYR A 14 -9.39 8.01 -13.34
C TYR A 14 -10.43 9.11 -13.52
N VAL A 15 -10.54 9.92 -12.47
CA VAL A 15 -11.15 11.24 -12.49
C VAL A 15 -10.13 12.23 -11.90
N ARG A 16 -10.20 13.50 -12.30
CA ARG A 16 -9.29 14.53 -11.81
C ARG A 16 -10.07 15.71 -11.28
N SER A 17 -9.61 16.28 -10.17
CA SER A 17 -10.06 17.57 -9.66
C SER A 17 -8.90 18.56 -9.73
N THR A 18 -9.21 19.83 -10.01
CA THR A 18 -8.27 20.96 -9.96
C THR A 18 -8.76 22.06 -8.99
N ASP A 19 -9.80 21.78 -8.21
CA ASP A 19 -10.48 22.74 -7.33
C ASP A 19 -10.57 22.26 -5.87
N GLY A 20 -9.63 21.39 -5.48
CA GLY A 20 -9.56 20.83 -4.12
C GLY A 20 -10.58 19.72 -3.87
N GLY A 21 -10.99 18.98 -4.90
CA GLY A 21 -11.92 17.85 -4.80
C GLY A 21 -13.40 18.23 -4.80
N ARG A 22 -13.75 19.46 -5.21
CA ARG A 22 -15.15 19.91 -5.27
C ARG A 22 -15.85 19.41 -6.52
N THR A 23 -15.15 19.45 -7.66
CA THR A 23 -15.64 18.90 -8.92
C THR A 23 -14.61 17.94 -9.52
N PHE A 24 -15.10 17.02 -10.34
CA PHE A 24 -14.30 16.00 -11.00
C PHE A 24 -14.60 15.96 -12.49
N THR A 25 -13.57 15.68 -13.29
CA THR A 25 -13.74 15.36 -14.70
C THR A 25 -14.61 14.13 -14.89
N ALA A 26 -15.14 13.93 -16.11
CA ALA A 26 -15.69 12.64 -16.51
C ALA A 26 -14.68 11.50 -16.30
N VAL A 27 -15.18 10.31 -16.01
CA VAL A 27 -14.38 9.08 -15.88
C VAL A 27 -13.71 8.77 -17.22
N ARG A 28 -12.39 8.60 -17.22
CA ARG A 28 -11.59 8.31 -18.42
C ARG A 28 -10.60 7.17 -18.18
N PRO A 29 -10.18 6.43 -19.22
CA PRO A 29 -9.01 5.56 -19.16
C PRO A 29 -7.76 6.32 -18.69
N VAL A 30 -6.91 5.69 -17.88
CA VAL A 30 -5.61 6.27 -17.52
C VAL A 30 -4.71 6.37 -18.77
N PRO A 31 -4.24 7.57 -19.14
CA PRO A 31 -3.38 7.75 -20.30
C PRO A 31 -2.02 7.07 -20.14
N GLY A 32 -1.50 6.46 -21.20
CA GLY A 32 -0.19 5.79 -21.22
C GLY A 32 -0.18 4.34 -20.71
N LEU A 33 -1.18 3.93 -19.94
CA LEU A 33 -1.13 2.66 -19.21
C LEU A 33 -1.83 1.49 -19.92
N GLY A 34 -2.83 1.78 -20.75
CA GLY A 34 -3.75 0.75 -21.28
C GLY A 34 -3.08 -0.32 -22.15
N GLU A 35 -2.14 0.06 -23.01
CA GLU A 35 -1.43 -0.90 -23.88
C GLU A 35 -0.48 -1.79 -23.09
N GLU A 36 0.30 -1.20 -22.16
CA GLU A 36 1.24 -1.92 -21.32
C GLU A 36 0.53 -2.97 -20.45
N LEU A 37 -0.61 -2.62 -19.84
CA LEU A 37 -1.42 -3.58 -19.07
C LEU A 37 -1.98 -4.70 -19.94
N ARG A 38 -2.45 -4.41 -21.16
CA ARG A 38 -2.94 -5.44 -22.09
C ARG A 38 -1.83 -6.39 -22.52
N ALA A 39 -0.64 -5.88 -22.79
CA ALA A 39 0.51 -6.68 -23.20
C ALA A 39 0.94 -7.70 -22.13
N ARG A 40 0.67 -7.44 -20.84
CA ARG A 40 0.93 -8.39 -19.76
C ARG A 40 -0.01 -9.60 -19.74
N GLY A 41 -1.13 -9.55 -20.45
CA GLY A 41 -2.14 -10.61 -20.42
C GLY A 41 -2.76 -10.84 -19.03
N TRP A 42 -2.72 -9.83 -18.16
CA TRP A 42 -3.30 -9.92 -16.81
C TRP A 42 -4.82 -10.07 -16.90
N ARG A 43 -5.38 -11.02 -16.14
CA ARG A 43 -6.84 -11.22 -16.12
C ARG A 43 -7.58 -10.10 -15.39
N TRP A 44 -6.92 -9.46 -14.42
CA TRP A 44 -7.41 -8.36 -13.62
C TRP A 44 -6.23 -7.54 -13.08
N ASN A 45 -6.45 -6.26 -12.85
CA ASN A 45 -5.55 -5.34 -12.17
C ASN A 45 -6.31 -4.18 -11.53
N ILE A 46 -5.73 -3.57 -10.49
CA ILE A 46 -6.26 -2.37 -9.85
C ILE A 46 -5.12 -1.52 -9.25
N ALA A 47 -5.34 -0.21 -9.18
CA ALA A 47 -4.54 0.73 -8.40
C ALA A 47 -5.05 0.80 -6.94
N GLY A 48 -4.15 0.64 -5.98
CA GLY A 48 -4.46 0.65 -4.54
C GLY A 48 -5.10 -0.65 -4.05
N PRO A 49 -6.09 -0.59 -3.13
CA PRO A 49 -6.76 0.61 -2.60
C PRO A 49 -5.95 1.36 -1.53
N GLY A 50 -6.36 2.60 -1.23
CA GLY A 50 -5.67 3.53 -0.31
C GLY A 50 -5.24 4.79 -1.05
N HIS A 51 -4.03 5.27 -0.80
CA HIS A 51 -3.45 6.42 -1.48
C HIS A 51 -2.13 6.10 -2.21
N ALA A 52 -1.81 6.95 -3.18
CA ALA A 52 -0.49 7.04 -3.81
C ALA A 52 0.38 8.08 -3.10
N ILE A 53 1.69 8.03 -3.31
CA ILE A 53 2.64 9.02 -2.76
C ILE A 53 3.25 9.87 -3.87
N GLN A 54 3.74 11.05 -3.52
CA GLN A 54 4.66 11.82 -4.35
C GLN A 54 6.05 11.77 -3.72
N LEU A 55 7.06 11.34 -4.49
CA LEU A 55 8.43 11.23 -4.03
C LEU A 55 9.01 12.62 -3.74
N ARG A 56 9.80 12.73 -2.68
CA ARG A 56 10.41 13.97 -2.20
C ARG A 56 11.93 13.95 -2.31
N HIS A 57 12.55 12.78 -2.43
CA HIS A 57 14.00 12.62 -2.35
C HIS A 57 14.59 12.08 -3.66
N GLY A 58 15.89 12.34 -3.84
CA GLY A 58 16.69 11.75 -4.91
C GLY A 58 16.29 12.21 -6.33
N PRO A 59 16.76 11.49 -7.37
CA PRO A 59 16.60 11.89 -8.77
C PRO A 59 15.17 11.76 -9.30
N HIS A 60 14.26 11.17 -8.53
CA HIS A 60 12.86 10.96 -8.91
C HIS A 60 11.90 11.83 -8.09
N ALA A 61 12.40 12.82 -7.35
CA ALA A 61 11.56 13.78 -6.63
C ALA A 61 10.50 14.39 -7.57
N GLY A 62 9.24 14.41 -7.13
CA GLY A 62 8.09 14.84 -7.91
C GLY A 62 7.31 13.70 -8.58
N ARG A 63 7.90 12.51 -8.77
CA ARG A 63 7.21 11.32 -9.29
C ARG A 63 6.05 10.91 -8.37
N LEU A 64 4.92 10.56 -8.95
CA LEU A 64 3.83 9.88 -8.27
C LEU A 64 4.03 8.36 -8.35
N VAL A 65 3.84 7.68 -7.22
CA VAL A 65 3.93 6.22 -7.12
C VAL A 65 2.66 5.67 -6.49
N CYS A 66 1.95 4.82 -7.21
CA CYS A 66 0.77 4.12 -6.72
C CYS A 66 1.06 2.62 -6.69
N ALA A 67 0.91 1.99 -5.52
CA ALA A 67 0.95 0.54 -5.41
C ALA A 67 -0.34 -0.05 -5.98
N GLY A 68 -0.24 -1.20 -6.65
CA GLY A 68 -1.37 -1.90 -7.24
C GLY A 68 -1.15 -3.40 -7.22
N ASN A 69 -2.14 -4.13 -7.71
CA ASN A 69 -2.06 -5.59 -7.80
C ASN A 69 -2.70 -6.10 -9.09
N HIS A 70 -2.43 -7.35 -9.38
CA HIS A 70 -2.85 -7.99 -10.61
C HIS A 70 -3.02 -9.48 -10.44
N SER A 71 -3.65 -10.13 -11.42
CA SER A 71 -3.63 -11.58 -11.56
C SER A 71 -2.90 -11.98 -12.84
N ALA A 72 -1.73 -12.61 -12.70
CA ALA A 72 -0.87 -13.05 -13.78
C ALA A 72 -1.51 -14.15 -14.64
N PRO A 73 -1.24 -14.20 -15.96
CA PRO A 73 -1.75 -15.26 -16.85
C PRO A 73 -1.25 -16.66 -16.47
N GLY A 74 -1.74 -17.70 -17.16
CA GLY A 74 -1.19 -19.06 -17.03
C GLY A 74 -1.77 -19.93 -15.91
N GLY A 75 -2.83 -19.49 -15.22
CA GLY A 75 -3.56 -20.34 -14.25
C GLY A 75 -4.57 -19.56 -13.40
N ALA A 76 -4.95 -20.08 -12.23
CA ALA A 76 -5.97 -19.48 -11.37
C ALA A 76 -5.65 -19.68 -9.88
N GLY A 77 -6.33 -18.91 -9.03
CA GLY A 77 -6.13 -18.94 -7.57
C GLY A 77 -5.05 -17.97 -7.08
N ASN A 78 -4.83 -17.97 -5.76
CA ASN A 78 -4.04 -16.93 -5.09
C ASN A 78 -2.55 -16.94 -5.48
N ALA A 79 -2.00 -18.08 -5.89
CA ALA A 79 -0.62 -18.19 -6.37
C ALA A 79 -0.32 -17.29 -7.58
N PHE A 80 -1.35 -16.95 -8.37
CA PHE A 80 -1.25 -16.10 -9.55
C PHE A 80 -1.49 -14.62 -9.25
N LEU A 81 -1.70 -14.22 -8.00
CA LEU A 81 -1.86 -12.82 -7.61
C LEU A 81 -0.52 -12.14 -7.45
N GLY A 82 -0.28 -11.02 -8.13
CA GLY A 82 0.95 -10.25 -8.05
C GLY A 82 0.71 -8.82 -7.59
N ALA A 83 1.79 -8.13 -7.22
CA ALA A 83 1.79 -6.70 -6.96
C ALA A 83 2.53 -5.96 -8.06
N HIS A 84 2.20 -4.68 -8.24
CA HIS A 84 2.92 -3.80 -9.14
C HIS A 84 2.96 -2.36 -8.60
N ALA A 85 3.82 -1.53 -9.17
CA ALA A 85 3.79 -0.09 -9.02
C ALA A 85 3.33 0.58 -10.32
N LEU A 86 2.59 1.67 -10.20
CA LEU A 86 2.25 2.59 -11.28
C LEU A 86 2.99 3.89 -11.02
N LEU A 87 3.64 4.42 -12.05
CA LEU A 87 4.50 5.59 -11.95
C LEU A 87 4.00 6.70 -12.87
N SER A 88 4.05 7.94 -12.39
CA SER A 88 3.82 9.12 -13.21
C SER A 88 4.86 10.19 -12.90
N ASP A 89 5.54 10.66 -13.94
CA ASP A 89 6.60 11.67 -13.86
C ASP A 89 6.11 13.07 -14.30
N ASP A 90 4.81 13.22 -14.64
CA ASP A 90 4.24 14.43 -15.25
C ASP A 90 3.04 15.00 -14.47
N GLY A 91 2.97 14.72 -13.17
CA GLY A 91 1.90 15.18 -12.28
C GLY A 91 0.58 14.43 -12.50
N GLY A 92 0.64 13.17 -12.93
CA GLY A 92 -0.52 12.30 -13.10
C GLY A 92 -1.24 12.44 -14.44
N ARG A 93 -0.64 13.11 -15.43
CA ARG A 93 -1.23 13.26 -16.78
C ARG A 93 -1.10 11.97 -17.59
N SER A 94 0.01 11.26 -17.44
CA SER A 94 0.22 9.92 -17.98
C SER A 94 0.86 9.01 -16.94
N TRP A 95 0.64 7.70 -17.10
CA TRP A 95 1.14 6.68 -16.20
C TRP A 95 1.77 5.54 -16.99
N ARG A 96 2.73 4.88 -16.36
CA ARG A 96 3.37 3.66 -16.87
C ARG A 96 3.52 2.64 -15.75
N LEU A 97 3.72 1.38 -16.12
CA LEU A 97 4.05 0.34 -15.17
C LEU A 97 5.49 0.55 -14.64
N GLY A 98 5.65 0.33 -13.34
CA GLY A 98 6.94 0.27 -12.67
C GLY A 98 7.27 -1.16 -12.27
N ALA A 99 7.67 -1.33 -11.01
CA ALA A 99 7.99 -2.61 -10.42
C ALA A 99 6.83 -3.60 -10.59
N VAL A 100 7.14 -4.86 -10.89
CA VAL A 100 6.16 -5.95 -11.02
C VAL A 100 6.69 -7.18 -10.29
N ASP A 101 5.90 -7.70 -9.35
CA ASP A 101 6.10 -9.01 -8.75
C ASP A 101 5.04 -9.97 -9.30
N ALA A 102 5.33 -10.52 -10.48
CA ALA A 102 4.57 -11.61 -11.07
C ALA A 102 5.29 -12.92 -10.71
N ALA A 103 4.60 -13.87 -10.07
CA ALA A 103 5.18 -15.19 -9.77
C ALA A 103 5.90 -15.76 -11.00
N PRO A 104 7.20 -16.06 -10.94
CA PRO A 104 7.82 -16.90 -11.93
C PRO A 104 7.38 -18.35 -11.74
N ALA A 105 7.54 -19.15 -12.80
CA ALA A 105 7.37 -20.61 -12.80
C ALA A 105 8.28 -21.37 -11.79
N GLY A 106 9.11 -20.66 -11.01
CA GLY A 106 10.02 -21.17 -9.98
C GLY A 106 9.66 -20.76 -8.54
N GLY A 107 8.48 -20.22 -8.30
CA GLY A 107 8.00 -19.87 -6.95
C GLY A 107 8.31 -18.43 -6.52
N ARG A 108 7.65 -17.96 -5.45
CA ARG A 108 7.80 -16.61 -4.91
C ARG A 108 8.76 -16.58 -3.74
N ARG A 109 9.53 -15.50 -3.63
CA ARG A 109 10.40 -15.26 -2.48
C ARG A 109 9.57 -15.34 -1.18
N GLY A 110 10.02 -16.21 -0.27
CA GLY A 110 9.41 -16.38 1.05
C GLY A 110 7.93 -16.78 1.07
N GLY A 111 7.35 -17.21 -0.06
CA GLY A 111 5.98 -17.74 -0.09
C GLY A 111 4.86 -16.71 0.06
N VAL A 112 5.11 -15.41 -0.13
CA VAL A 112 4.06 -14.38 -0.04
C VAL A 112 3.24 -14.34 -1.33
N PHE A 113 1.91 -14.35 -1.27
CA PHE A 113 1.02 -14.09 -2.40
C PHE A 113 0.50 -12.64 -2.34
N PRO A 114 1.25 -11.67 -2.89
CA PRO A 114 0.90 -10.25 -2.75
C PRO A 114 -0.42 -9.93 -3.43
N ASN A 115 -1.11 -8.94 -2.87
CA ASN A 115 -2.39 -8.45 -3.35
C ASN A 115 -2.43 -6.94 -3.03
N GLU A 116 -3.45 -6.46 -2.32
CA GLU A 116 -3.61 -5.06 -1.93
C GLU A 116 -2.38 -4.54 -1.19
N SER A 117 -1.75 -3.53 -1.80
CA SER A 117 -0.44 -3.00 -1.38
C SER A 117 -0.50 -1.50 -1.15
N ALA A 118 0.35 -1.01 -0.24
CA ALA A 118 0.58 0.40 0.03
C ALA A 118 2.08 0.70 -0.07
N VAL A 119 2.44 1.96 -0.28
CA VAL A 119 3.83 2.41 -0.49
C VAL A 119 4.14 3.65 0.33
N VAL A 120 5.38 3.74 0.81
CA VAL A 120 5.94 4.94 1.46
C VAL A 120 7.36 5.17 0.97
N GLU A 121 7.77 6.44 0.88
CA GLU A 121 9.16 6.82 0.67
C GLU A 121 9.87 6.96 2.04
N ARG A 122 11.01 6.30 2.19
CA ARG A 122 11.88 6.41 3.37
C ARG A 122 12.75 7.67 3.27
N THR A 123 13.38 8.05 4.38
CA THR A 123 14.26 9.24 4.46
C THR A 123 15.50 9.13 3.58
N ASP A 124 15.93 7.92 3.22
CA ASP A 124 17.02 7.67 2.26
C ASP A 124 16.57 7.71 0.79
N GLY A 125 15.29 7.96 0.52
CA GLY A 125 14.69 7.97 -0.82
C GLY A 125 14.34 6.58 -1.38
N SER A 126 14.66 5.50 -0.68
CA SER A 126 14.18 4.16 -1.04
C SER A 126 12.70 4.02 -0.71
N LEU A 127 11.97 3.20 -1.46
CA LEU A 127 10.55 2.95 -1.23
C LEU A 127 10.38 1.65 -0.44
N LEU A 128 9.46 1.68 0.52
CA LEU A 128 8.94 0.50 1.20
C LEU A 128 7.52 0.24 0.72
N PHE A 129 7.27 -0.98 0.28
CA PHE A 129 5.95 -1.50 -0.03
C PHE A 129 5.50 -2.47 1.06
N HIS A 130 4.23 -2.39 1.44
CA HIS A 130 3.59 -3.33 2.35
C HIS A 130 2.38 -3.95 1.65
N THR A 131 2.29 -5.28 1.63
CA THR A 131 1.18 -6.01 1.00
C THR A 131 0.41 -6.82 2.03
N ARG A 132 -0.88 -7.02 1.74
CA ARG A 132 -1.63 -8.18 2.21
C ARG A 132 -1.06 -9.44 1.54
N ASP A 133 -0.80 -10.48 2.32
CA ASP A 133 -0.60 -11.82 1.78
C ASP A 133 -1.97 -12.51 1.63
N GLN A 134 -2.31 -12.91 0.41
CA GLN A 134 -3.56 -13.55 0.07
C GLN A 134 -3.49 -15.07 0.26
N GLY A 135 -3.08 -15.51 1.47
CA GLY A 135 -3.01 -16.92 1.81
C GLY A 135 -1.90 -17.67 1.07
N GLY A 136 -0.74 -17.02 0.91
CA GLY A 136 0.50 -17.70 0.57
C GLY A 136 0.94 -18.67 1.66
N PRO A 137 1.90 -19.57 1.35
CA PRO A 137 2.48 -20.49 2.33
C PRO A 137 3.37 -19.80 3.39
N ALA A 138 3.56 -18.48 3.32
CA ALA A 138 4.27 -17.74 4.35
C ALA A 138 3.55 -17.89 5.72
N PRO A 139 4.29 -17.95 6.84
CA PRO A 139 3.69 -17.99 8.16
C PRO A 139 2.98 -16.68 8.53
N ALA A 140 3.43 -15.56 7.96
CA ALA A 140 2.81 -14.25 8.13
C ALA A 140 1.77 -13.97 7.04
N THR A 141 0.72 -13.23 7.41
CA THR A 141 -0.33 -12.76 6.48
C THR A 141 0.00 -11.42 5.82
N ARG A 142 1.22 -10.92 6.03
CA ARG A 142 1.74 -9.65 5.53
C ARG A 142 3.08 -9.89 4.85
N GLY A 143 3.38 -9.08 3.84
CA GLY A 143 4.70 -9.04 3.23
C GLY A 143 5.18 -7.63 2.93
N HIS A 144 6.47 -7.49 2.69
CA HIS A 144 7.08 -6.23 2.28
C HIS A 144 7.95 -6.40 1.04
N ALA A 145 8.21 -5.31 0.34
CA ALA A 145 9.25 -5.22 -0.70
C ALA A 145 9.90 -3.84 -0.62
N SER A 146 11.11 -3.70 -1.16
CA SER A 146 11.76 -2.40 -1.30
C SER A 146 12.00 -2.05 -2.77
N SER A 147 12.21 -0.77 -3.06
CA SER A 147 12.69 -0.29 -4.36
C SER A 147 13.70 0.83 -4.14
N ASN A 148 14.82 0.78 -4.85
CA ASN A 148 15.90 1.77 -4.75
C ASN A 148 15.99 2.67 -5.98
N ASP A 149 15.02 2.57 -6.90
CA ASP A 149 15.01 3.22 -8.21
C ASP A 149 13.70 3.99 -8.47
N GLY A 150 13.13 4.55 -7.40
CA GLY A 150 11.89 5.34 -7.45
C GLY A 150 10.68 4.53 -7.95
N GLY A 151 10.61 3.24 -7.61
CA GLY A 151 9.50 2.35 -7.91
C GLY A 151 9.59 1.64 -9.26
N ALA A 152 10.72 1.72 -9.97
CA ALA A 152 10.87 1.08 -11.28
C ALA A 152 11.06 -0.44 -11.17
N THR A 153 11.72 -0.93 -10.12
CA THR A 153 11.87 -2.36 -9.83
C THR A 153 11.70 -2.67 -8.34
N PHE A 154 11.33 -3.91 -8.01
CA PHE A 154 11.39 -4.42 -6.64
C PHE A 154 12.77 -5.04 -6.38
N THR A 155 13.40 -4.69 -5.27
CA THR A 155 14.64 -5.29 -4.81
C THR A 155 14.34 -6.68 -4.21
N GLY A 156 14.45 -7.71 -5.04
CA GLY A 156 14.29 -9.12 -4.63
C GLY A 156 12.85 -9.61 -4.46
N GLY A 157 11.83 -8.78 -4.75
CA GLY A 157 10.40 -9.15 -4.62
C GLY A 157 9.91 -9.18 -3.17
N PHE A 158 8.64 -9.58 -2.99
CA PHE A 158 8.04 -9.57 -1.65
C PHE A 158 8.60 -10.67 -0.74
N ALA A 159 8.80 -10.34 0.55
CA ALA A 159 9.11 -11.29 1.61
C ALA A 159 8.13 -11.16 2.78
N PRO A 160 7.98 -12.21 3.62
CA PRO A 160 7.14 -12.17 4.81
C PRO A 160 7.53 -11.04 5.74
N LEU A 161 6.54 -10.38 6.33
CA LEU A 161 6.71 -9.37 7.39
C LEU A 161 6.19 -9.92 8.71
N ASP A 162 7.05 -10.64 9.42
CA ASP A 162 6.67 -11.35 10.66
C ASP A 162 6.43 -10.40 11.85
N ALA A 163 7.01 -9.19 11.80
CA ALA A 163 6.86 -8.18 12.84
C ALA A 163 5.42 -7.64 12.98
N ILE A 164 4.58 -7.83 11.95
CA ILE A 164 3.20 -7.38 11.92
C ILE A 164 2.26 -8.57 11.69
N VAL A 165 1.58 -8.98 12.76
CA VAL A 165 0.52 -9.99 12.72
C VAL A 165 -0.83 -9.33 12.43
N GLY A 166 -1.65 -9.99 11.60
CA GLY A 166 -3.03 -9.59 11.31
C GLY A 166 -3.76 -10.64 10.47
N PRO A 167 -5.03 -10.41 10.10
CA PRO A 167 -5.77 -11.29 9.22
C PRO A 167 -5.51 -10.93 7.75
N VAL A 168 -6.02 -11.73 6.83
CA VAL A 168 -5.96 -11.46 5.38
C VAL A 168 -6.88 -10.26 5.03
N CYS A 169 -6.31 -9.06 5.09
CA CYS A 169 -6.99 -7.76 4.96
C CYS A 169 -6.03 -6.69 4.41
N GLN A 170 -6.58 -5.67 3.74
CA GLN A 170 -5.84 -4.46 3.41
C GLN A 170 -5.26 -3.80 4.67
N GLY A 171 -4.13 -3.09 4.52
CA GLY A 171 -3.65 -2.16 5.53
C GLY A 171 -2.99 -0.94 4.90
N ALA A 172 -3.08 0.18 5.59
CA ALA A 172 -2.50 1.45 5.18
C ALA A 172 -1.01 1.53 5.54
N LEU A 173 -0.27 2.38 4.83
CA LEU A 173 1.12 2.75 5.12
C LEU A 173 1.26 4.27 4.90
N LEU A 174 1.89 4.98 5.82
CA LEU A 174 2.06 6.44 5.74
C LEU A 174 3.43 6.84 6.28
N GLY A 175 4.16 7.63 5.51
CA GLY A 175 5.36 8.34 5.98
C GLY A 175 4.94 9.68 6.57
N ALA A 176 5.41 9.99 7.76
CA ALA A 176 5.06 11.24 8.45
C ALA A 176 6.16 11.67 9.43
N THR A 177 5.87 12.69 10.22
CA THR A 177 6.70 13.09 11.35
C THR A 177 5.92 12.98 12.65
N ASP A 178 6.60 12.63 13.75
CA ASP A 178 6.02 12.69 15.08
C ASP A 178 5.99 14.14 15.63
N ALA A 179 5.59 14.31 16.90
CA ALA A 179 5.48 15.62 17.51
C ALA A 179 6.83 16.33 17.72
N ALA A 180 7.95 15.59 17.73
CA ALA A 180 9.31 16.14 17.79
C ALA A 180 9.84 16.53 16.40
N GLY A 181 9.14 16.15 15.34
CA GLY A 181 9.58 16.37 13.96
C GLY A 181 10.38 15.20 13.38
N ASP A 182 10.56 14.12 14.14
CA ASP A 182 11.30 12.94 13.69
C ASP A 182 10.49 12.14 12.68
N ALA A 183 11.16 11.65 11.64
CA ALA A 183 10.54 10.84 10.61
C ALA A 183 10.06 9.50 11.18
N ILE A 184 8.82 9.13 10.87
CA ILE A 184 8.20 7.86 11.26
C ILE A 184 7.45 7.25 10.09
N VAL A 185 7.28 5.93 10.13
CA VAL A 185 6.38 5.19 9.25
C VAL A 185 5.26 4.60 10.10
N LEU A 186 4.02 4.86 9.69
CA LEU A 186 2.81 4.33 10.31
C LEU A 186 2.20 3.26 9.42
N ALA A 187 1.76 2.15 10.01
CA ALA A 187 0.88 1.20 9.35
C ALA A 187 -0.42 1.05 10.13
N SER A 188 -1.56 0.88 9.45
CA SER A 188 -2.85 0.62 10.08
C SER A 188 -3.46 -0.66 9.52
N LEU A 189 -3.83 -1.57 10.42
CA LEU A 189 -4.44 -2.84 10.08
C LEU A 189 -5.15 -3.46 11.30
N PRO A 190 -6.10 -4.39 11.09
CA PRO A 190 -6.59 -5.26 12.15
C PRO A 190 -5.46 -6.13 12.71
N GLU A 191 -5.30 -6.19 14.02
CA GLU A 191 -4.19 -6.92 14.66
C GLU A 191 -4.52 -8.39 15.01
N ASP A 192 -5.79 -8.78 14.99
CA ASP A 192 -6.17 -10.17 15.30
C ASP A 192 -5.87 -11.09 14.10
N PRO A 193 -5.08 -12.16 14.27
CA PRO A 193 -4.66 -13.02 13.16
C PRO A 193 -5.80 -13.77 12.46
N ARG A 194 -6.94 -13.91 13.13
CA ARG A 194 -8.07 -14.73 12.66
C ARG A 194 -9.24 -13.89 12.19
N GLN A 195 -9.39 -12.67 12.71
CA GLN A 195 -10.56 -11.85 12.48
C GLN A 195 -10.20 -10.40 12.17
N ARG A 196 -10.97 -9.77 11.28
CA ARG A 196 -10.89 -8.33 11.01
C ARG A 196 -11.49 -7.53 12.18
N THR A 197 -10.74 -7.46 13.27
CA THR A 197 -11.07 -6.78 14.52
C THR A 197 -9.82 -6.11 15.10
N ARG A 198 -10.01 -5.22 16.08
CA ARG A 198 -8.90 -4.58 16.80
C ARG A 198 -7.95 -3.81 15.86
N LEU A 199 -8.47 -2.84 15.13
CA LEU A 199 -7.66 -2.00 14.25
C LEU A 199 -6.64 -1.19 15.07
N ARG A 200 -5.36 -1.39 14.78
CA ARG A 200 -4.25 -0.80 15.50
C ARG A 200 -3.27 -0.09 14.56
N ILE A 201 -2.65 0.97 15.09
CA ILE A 201 -1.47 1.58 14.49
C ILE A 201 -0.20 0.83 14.89
N ARG A 202 0.64 0.51 13.91
CA ARG A 202 2.04 0.11 14.10
C ARG A 202 2.94 1.28 13.76
N VAL A 203 3.97 1.50 14.56
CA VAL A 203 4.90 2.64 14.40
C VAL A 203 6.30 2.11 14.19
N SER A 204 6.94 2.52 13.10
CA SER A 204 8.36 2.34 12.85
C SER A 204 9.07 3.68 12.86
N ARG A 205 10.27 3.70 13.45
CA ARG A 205 11.17 4.86 13.54
C ARG A 205 12.46 4.68 12.74
N ASP A 206 12.59 3.54 12.07
CA ASP A 206 13.79 3.08 11.37
C ASP A 206 13.45 2.64 9.94
N GLY A 207 12.55 3.38 9.29
CA GLY A 207 12.19 3.18 7.89
C GLY A 207 11.41 1.90 7.60
N GLY A 208 10.76 1.31 8.61
CA GLY A 208 9.96 0.08 8.50
C GLY A 208 10.72 -1.21 8.80
N SER A 209 11.92 -1.11 9.38
CA SER A 209 12.73 -2.27 9.77
C SER A 209 12.19 -2.93 11.04
N ASN A 210 11.83 -2.12 12.04
CA ASN A 210 11.20 -2.57 13.28
C ASN A 210 9.87 -1.85 13.52
N TRP A 211 8.93 -2.53 14.19
CA TRP A 211 7.56 -2.06 14.40
C TRP A 211 7.12 -2.19 15.86
N SER A 212 6.81 -1.06 16.48
CA SER A 212 6.25 -0.98 17.83
C SER A 212 4.72 -0.90 17.80
N LEU A 213 4.07 -1.21 18.94
CA LEU A 213 2.63 -1.02 19.10
C LEU A 213 2.32 0.47 19.29
N GLY A 214 1.43 0.99 18.45
CA GLY A 214 0.78 2.27 18.63
C GLY A 214 -0.66 2.15 19.17
N PRO A 215 -1.44 3.23 19.09
CA PRO A 215 -2.81 3.26 19.59
C PRO A 215 -3.72 2.21 18.94
N LEU A 216 -4.60 1.64 19.77
CA LEU A 216 -5.73 0.85 19.29
C LEU A 216 -6.86 1.81 18.90
N LEU A 217 -7.18 1.91 17.61
CA LEU A 217 -8.17 2.86 17.11
C LEU A 217 -9.60 2.34 17.24
N HIS A 218 -9.79 1.03 17.09
CA HIS A 218 -11.12 0.43 17.17
C HIS A 218 -11.06 -1.02 17.68
N ARG A 219 -11.76 -1.33 18.77
CA ARG A 219 -11.78 -2.68 19.37
C ARG A 219 -12.60 -3.70 18.57
N GLY A 220 -13.75 -3.27 18.03
CA GLY A 220 -14.72 -4.13 17.36
C GLY A 220 -14.29 -4.57 15.95
N LYS A 221 -15.27 -4.99 15.14
CA LYS A 221 -15.06 -5.33 13.73
C LYS A 221 -14.59 -4.10 12.96
N ALA A 222 -13.40 -4.20 12.39
CA ALA A 222 -12.79 -3.19 11.53
C ALA A 222 -11.98 -3.84 10.43
N ALA A 223 -12.04 -3.29 9.22
CA ALA A 223 -11.38 -3.84 8.04
C ALA A 223 -10.46 -2.82 7.38
N TYR A 224 -10.83 -2.29 6.20
CA TYR A 224 -9.91 -1.46 5.42
C TYR A 224 -9.72 -0.14 6.14
N SER A 225 -8.54 0.43 5.96
CA SER A 225 -8.21 1.73 6.51
C SER A 225 -7.30 2.52 5.59
N ASP A 226 -7.30 3.83 5.76
CA ASP A 226 -6.30 4.73 5.18
C ASP A 226 -5.90 5.81 6.18
N LEU A 227 -4.71 6.38 6.00
CA LEU A 227 -4.10 7.32 6.94
C LEU A 227 -3.74 8.64 6.24
N VAL A 228 -3.89 9.74 6.96
CA VAL A 228 -3.39 11.05 6.53
C VAL A 228 -2.76 11.80 7.71
N SER A 229 -1.69 12.54 7.43
CA SER A 229 -1.09 13.46 8.40
C SER A 229 -1.81 14.81 8.36
N LEU A 230 -2.24 15.29 9.53
CA LEU A 230 -2.86 16.61 9.69
C LEU A 230 -1.84 17.67 10.12
N ALA A 231 -0.89 17.25 10.97
CA ALA A 231 0.24 18.03 11.46
C ALA A 231 1.29 17.04 12.03
N PRO A 232 2.52 17.49 12.37
CA PRO A 232 3.48 16.64 13.08
C PRO A 232 2.85 16.00 14.33
N GLY A 233 2.93 14.66 14.43
CA GLY A 233 2.35 13.88 15.53
C GLY A 233 0.82 13.79 15.58
N ARG A 234 0.09 14.40 14.63
CA ARG A 234 -1.37 14.38 14.55
C ARG A 234 -1.87 13.78 13.24
N PHE A 235 -2.68 12.75 13.36
CA PHE A 235 -3.09 11.93 12.22
C PHE A 235 -4.59 11.69 12.23
N LEU A 236 -5.12 11.34 11.07
CA LEU A 236 -6.49 10.86 10.88
C LEU A 236 -6.44 9.49 10.22
N ALA A 237 -7.25 8.57 10.71
CA ALA A 237 -7.53 7.29 10.06
C ALA A 237 -8.97 7.29 9.53
N LEU A 238 -9.17 6.91 8.28
CA LEU A 238 -10.48 6.52 7.76
C LEU A 238 -10.58 5.00 7.85
N VAL A 239 -11.64 4.48 8.47
CA VAL A 239 -11.73 3.06 8.84
C VAL A 239 -13.11 2.49 8.53
N GLU A 240 -13.17 1.34 7.85
CA GLU A 240 -14.38 0.53 7.76
C GLU A 240 -14.72 -0.11 9.12
N VAL A 241 -15.90 0.15 9.65
CA VAL A 241 -16.37 -0.35 10.95
C VAL A 241 -17.84 -0.79 10.88
N ASP A 242 -18.43 -1.18 12.03
CA ASP A 242 -19.84 -1.56 12.17
C ASP A 242 -20.26 -2.71 11.23
N GLY A 243 -19.40 -3.73 11.14
CA GLY A 243 -19.61 -4.83 10.19
C GLY A 243 -19.43 -4.40 8.73
N TYR A 244 -18.55 -3.43 8.50
CA TYR A 244 -18.15 -2.92 7.18
C TYR A 244 -19.27 -2.13 6.48
N ARG A 245 -20.18 -1.53 7.26
CA ARG A 245 -21.32 -0.74 6.77
C ARG A 245 -21.12 0.76 6.93
N ALA A 246 -20.08 1.19 7.63
CA ALA A 246 -19.76 2.59 7.85
C ALA A 246 -18.26 2.84 7.71
N ILE A 247 -17.91 4.05 7.27
CA ILE A 247 -16.55 4.58 7.33
C ILE A 247 -16.51 5.62 8.45
N ARG A 248 -15.60 5.46 9.41
CA ARG A 248 -15.37 6.43 10.48
C ARG A 248 -14.02 7.11 10.32
N ALA A 249 -13.99 8.42 10.59
CA ALA A 249 -12.78 9.20 10.73
C ALA A 249 -12.37 9.21 12.22
N ILE A 250 -11.16 8.75 12.52
CA ILE A 250 -10.63 8.63 13.88
C ILE A 250 -9.33 9.42 13.95
N ALA A 251 -9.33 10.52 14.70
CA ALA A 251 -8.12 11.29 14.97
C ALA A 251 -7.28 10.58 16.04
N PHE A 252 -5.96 10.56 15.87
CA PHE A 252 -5.03 9.97 16.83
C PHE A 252 -3.67 10.67 16.82
N SER A 253 -2.89 10.40 17.85
CA SER A 253 -1.47 10.79 17.97
C SER A 253 -0.64 9.57 18.33
N VAL A 254 0.66 9.65 18.08
CA VAL A 254 1.65 8.69 18.58
C VAL A 254 2.59 9.44 19.52
N ALA A 255 3.05 8.77 20.59
CA ALA A 255 4.07 9.36 21.46
C ALA A 255 5.35 9.63 20.65
N ALA A 256 6.10 10.66 21.02
CA ALA A 256 7.48 10.83 20.55
C ALA A 256 8.37 9.68 21.08
N ALA A 257 9.55 9.48 20.50
CA ALA A 257 10.50 8.53 21.08
C ALA A 257 10.82 8.95 22.53
N ALA A 258 10.86 7.99 23.45
CA ALA A 258 11.36 8.23 24.79
C ALA A 258 12.89 8.35 24.71
N GLY A 259 13.35 9.56 24.39
CA GLY A 259 14.76 9.90 24.27
C GLY A 259 14.87 11.40 24.06
N GLY A 260 15.24 12.12 25.13
CA GLY A 260 15.62 13.53 25.03
C GLY A 260 16.81 13.71 24.09
N PRO A 261 17.15 14.95 23.72
CA PRO A 261 18.19 15.22 22.73
C PRO A 261 19.51 14.55 23.15
N ALA A 262 20.08 13.78 22.23
CA ALA A 262 21.50 13.46 22.29
C ALA A 262 22.24 14.78 22.05
N HIS A 263 22.77 15.35 23.13
CA HIS A 263 23.75 16.43 23.07
C HIS A 263 25.09 15.91 22.54
#